data_AF-A0AA45U5G4-F1
#
_entry.id   AF-A0AA45U5G4-F1
#
_cell.length_a   1.000
_cell.length_b   1.000
_cell.length_c   1.000
_cell.angle_alpha   90.00
_cell.angle_beta   90.00
_cell.angle_gamma   90.00
#
_symmetry.space_group_name_H-M   'P 1'
#
loop_
_entity.id
_entity.type
_entity.pdbx_description
1 polymer ?
#
loop_
_entity_poly.entity_id
_entity_poly.type
_entity_poly.pdbx_seq_one_letter_code
_entity_poly.pdbx_strand_id
1 'polypeptide(L)'
;MQASWGRLASVANNAELGRTELVPVDGWQGRGGGEFPRAETRVYGRFQEVARLVGWDENATPLSGTQVPLETVPRGLTFGRAVVVRQEGGTAPSLLTRVQGTGEGFVALVDPLPPGSTVDNLILHANVVLVGHGERKPEEVLGSGDATQTGQAFVLKERGLSFVADSTRASGVRADLEVKVAGRRWQAVESLRESGPTDPHYTVRLVREGELAVVFGDGRNGRRLPTGANNVRVGFRAGSGLRGNLPAGSLAKPSRPHALVEAVEQPLPASGGNDMQDVEALRRTAPATVLTLERAVSTEDFASLAMGHSSVWQARALLKRNPGSRMELVEVVVVPSDGGELGPLKQSLADFLRAHALPGVEVSLSRYLSEPVTLDVEVEVDTRAFNPDAVVQAVRAALLDALSLRHRGLGQALYLSDVYKVVEAVTGVESSICVMAGVPGLQRKDAPSGAHVVYLAPEGQDLSVRFKEYSL
;
A
#
# COMPACT_ATOMS: atom_id res chain seq x y z
N MET A 1 50.62 -8.82 -18.28
CA MET A 1 49.70 -9.95 -18.54
C MET A 1 49.97 -10.99 -17.46
N GLN A 2 49.05 -11.14 -16.51
CA GLN A 2 49.15 -12.20 -15.50
C GLN A 2 48.72 -13.50 -16.17
N ALA A 3 49.57 -14.52 -16.06
CA ALA A 3 49.32 -15.82 -16.66
C ALA A 3 49.70 -16.89 -15.66
N SER A 4 48.78 -17.83 -15.47
CA SER A 4 49.03 -19.06 -14.74
C SER A 4 48.83 -20.24 -15.67
N TRP A 5 49.75 -21.19 -15.60
CA TRP A 5 49.71 -22.41 -16.40
C TRP A 5 50.02 -23.62 -15.52
N GLY A 6 49.44 -24.75 -15.86
CA GLY A 6 49.63 -25.99 -15.13
C GLY A 6 49.20 -27.15 -16.01
N ARG A 7 49.84 -28.30 -15.85
CA ARG A 7 49.37 -29.53 -16.47
C ARG A 7 48.20 -30.03 -15.64
N LEU A 8 47.04 -30.23 -16.27
CA LEU A 8 45.84 -30.71 -15.58
C LEU A 8 45.95 -32.22 -15.31
N ALA A 9 45.66 -32.60 -14.07
CA ALA A 9 45.52 -33.98 -13.61
C ALA A 9 44.13 -34.52 -13.95
N SER A 10 43.08 -33.71 -13.75
CA SER A 10 41.71 -34.07 -14.12
C SER A 10 40.87 -32.83 -14.43
N VAL A 11 39.81 -33.07 -15.19
CA VAL A 11 38.74 -32.13 -15.48
C VAL A 11 37.44 -32.88 -15.19
N ALA A 12 36.71 -32.43 -14.16
CA ALA A 12 35.46 -33.08 -13.76
C ALA A 12 34.30 -32.11 -13.95
N ASN A 13 33.33 -32.50 -14.77
CA ASN A 13 32.09 -31.76 -14.92
C ASN A 13 31.09 -32.24 -13.86
N ASN A 14 30.62 -31.35 -13.01
CA ASN A 14 29.56 -31.60 -12.05
C ASN A 14 28.27 -30.94 -12.57
N ALA A 15 27.43 -31.77 -13.21
CA ALA A 15 26.20 -31.34 -13.84
C ALA A 15 25.12 -30.88 -12.84
N GLU A 16 25.11 -31.41 -11.62
CA GLU A 16 24.16 -31.02 -10.57
C GLU A 16 24.44 -29.63 -10.01
N LEU A 17 25.71 -29.23 -9.97
CA LEU A 17 26.13 -27.90 -9.50
C LEU A 17 26.37 -26.90 -10.63
N GLY A 18 26.33 -27.34 -11.90
CA GLY A 18 26.64 -26.50 -13.06
C GLY A 18 28.09 -26.02 -13.09
N ARG A 19 29.05 -26.82 -12.58
CA ARG A 19 30.47 -26.41 -12.44
C ARG A 19 31.40 -27.41 -13.11
N THR A 20 32.55 -26.94 -13.60
CA THR A 20 33.66 -27.80 -14.01
C THR A 20 34.88 -27.52 -13.14
N GLU A 21 35.40 -28.54 -12.48
CA GLU A 21 36.56 -28.45 -11.59
C GLU A 21 37.84 -28.83 -12.36
N LEU A 22 38.89 -28.01 -12.18
CA LEU A 22 40.19 -28.15 -12.84
C LEU A 22 41.28 -28.40 -11.80
N VAL A 23 41.81 -29.62 -11.76
CA VAL A 23 42.83 -30.00 -10.77
C VAL A 23 44.21 -30.09 -11.46
N PRO A 24 45.22 -29.29 -11.06
CA PRO A 24 46.57 -29.37 -11.61
C PRO A 24 47.37 -30.54 -10.98
N VAL A 25 48.31 -31.11 -11.74
CA VAL A 25 49.21 -32.20 -11.27
C VAL A 25 50.17 -31.68 -10.19
N ASP A 26 50.82 -30.54 -10.44
CA ASP A 26 51.91 -30.01 -9.60
C ASP A 26 51.57 -28.61 -9.05
N GLY A 27 50.28 -28.30 -8.91
CA GLY A 27 49.81 -26.95 -8.63
C GLY A 27 49.86 -26.03 -9.86
N TRP A 28 49.31 -24.83 -9.72
CA TRP A 28 49.31 -23.82 -10.77
C TRP A 28 50.60 -22.99 -10.71
N GLN A 29 51.32 -22.87 -11.83
CA GLN A 29 52.53 -22.06 -11.94
C GLN A 29 52.20 -20.70 -12.53
N GLY A 30 52.50 -19.61 -11.80
CA GLY A 30 52.13 -18.25 -12.22
C GLY A 30 53.33 -17.34 -12.52
N ARG A 31 53.13 -16.39 -13.44
CA ARG A 31 53.90 -15.14 -13.49
C ARG A 31 53.01 -14.01 -12.98
N GLY A 32 53.38 -13.48 -11.81
CA GLY A 32 52.64 -12.44 -11.09
C GLY A 32 51.62 -13.03 -10.11
N GLY A 33 51.92 -13.02 -8.81
CA GLY A 33 51.07 -13.57 -7.74
C GLY A 33 49.87 -12.69 -7.39
N GLY A 34 49.19 -12.14 -8.38
CA GLY A 34 47.97 -11.35 -8.19
C GLY A 34 46.72 -12.21 -8.22
N GLU A 35 45.60 -11.64 -7.76
CA GLU A 35 44.26 -12.24 -7.84
C GLU A 35 43.77 -12.28 -9.30
N PHE A 36 43.01 -13.33 -9.67
CA PHE A 36 42.43 -13.49 -11.01
C PHE A 36 41.00 -12.96 -11.04
N PRO A 37 40.73 -11.77 -11.65
CA PRO A 37 39.38 -11.24 -11.74
C PRO A 37 38.51 -12.15 -12.62
N ARG A 38 37.39 -12.64 -12.07
CA ARG A 38 36.55 -13.67 -12.71
C ARG A 38 35.98 -13.25 -14.06
N ALA A 39 35.63 -11.97 -14.22
CA ALA A 39 35.06 -11.42 -15.46
C ALA A 39 36.03 -11.40 -16.65
N GLU A 40 37.34 -11.29 -16.38
CA GLU A 40 38.36 -11.09 -17.42
C GLU A 40 39.24 -12.32 -17.64
N THR A 41 39.28 -13.24 -16.67
CA THR A 41 40.14 -14.42 -16.72
C THR A 41 39.56 -15.50 -17.63
N ARG A 42 40.21 -15.72 -18.76
CA ARG A 42 39.90 -16.80 -19.70
C ARG A 42 40.85 -17.97 -19.50
N VAL A 43 40.32 -19.17 -19.35
CA VAL A 43 41.13 -20.40 -19.24
C VAL A 43 41.32 -20.99 -20.63
N TYR A 44 42.58 -21.13 -21.06
CA TYR A 44 42.93 -21.72 -22.35
C TYR A 44 43.63 -23.08 -22.14
N GLY A 45 43.23 -24.07 -22.93
CA GLY A 45 43.80 -25.42 -22.94
C GLY A 45 43.42 -26.15 -24.22
N ARG A 46 43.67 -27.47 -24.32
CA ARG A 46 43.14 -28.30 -25.43
C ARG A 46 41.63 -28.56 -25.33
N PHE A 47 40.90 -27.61 -24.77
CA PHE A 47 39.45 -27.61 -24.74
C PHE A 47 38.95 -27.20 -26.12
N GLN A 48 37.91 -27.87 -26.63
CA GLN A 48 37.28 -27.49 -27.90
C GLN A 48 36.38 -26.24 -27.73
N GLU A 49 36.11 -25.85 -26.49
CA GLU A 49 35.24 -24.72 -26.12
C GLU A 49 35.91 -23.81 -25.08
N VAL A 50 35.50 -22.55 -25.04
CA VAL A 50 35.99 -21.55 -24.08
C VAL A 50 35.25 -21.72 -22.76
N ALA A 51 35.97 -21.98 -21.67
CA ALA A 51 35.40 -22.04 -20.32
C ALA A 51 35.59 -20.71 -19.56
N ARG A 52 34.60 -20.35 -18.74
CA ARG A 52 34.64 -19.18 -17.83
C ARG A 52 34.49 -19.62 -16.38
N LEU A 53 35.00 -18.81 -15.45
CA LEU A 53 34.91 -19.10 -14.02
C LEU A 53 33.44 -19.02 -13.55
N VAL A 54 33.06 -19.82 -12.56
CA VAL A 54 31.72 -19.76 -11.97
C VAL A 54 31.50 -18.36 -11.36
N GLY A 55 30.39 -17.71 -11.72
CA GLY A 55 30.09 -16.33 -11.34
C GLY A 55 30.97 -15.29 -12.05
N TRP A 56 31.43 -15.57 -13.27
CA TRP A 56 32.14 -14.59 -14.11
C TRP A 56 31.23 -13.45 -14.58
N ASP A 57 29.93 -13.73 -14.66
CA ASP A 57 28.83 -12.83 -14.98
C ASP A 57 28.12 -12.29 -13.73
N GLU A 58 28.60 -12.65 -12.54
CA GLU A 58 28.09 -12.12 -11.28
C GLU A 58 28.84 -10.82 -10.89
N ASN A 59 28.21 -9.67 -11.13
CA ASN A 59 28.56 -8.39 -10.55
C ASN A 59 27.86 -8.14 -9.18
N ALA A 60 28.51 -8.63 -8.12
CA ALA A 60 28.12 -8.39 -6.73
C ALA A 60 28.44 -6.98 -6.21
N THR A 61 28.77 -6.01 -7.08
CA THR A 61 29.03 -4.63 -6.65
C THR A 61 27.81 -4.06 -5.93
N PRO A 62 27.94 -3.63 -4.66
CA PRO A 62 26.81 -3.15 -3.90
C PRO A 62 26.31 -1.81 -4.46
N LEU A 63 24.99 -1.71 -4.61
CA LEU A 63 24.30 -0.48 -4.96
C LEU A 63 23.61 0.07 -3.71
N SER A 64 23.77 1.36 -3.47
CA SER A 64 23.17 2.07 -2.34
C SER A 64 22.80 3.50 -2.72
N GLY A 65 21.97 4.14 -1.91
CA GLY A 65 21.46 5.48 -2.22
C GLY A 65 20.40 5.44 -3.32
N THR A 66 20.32 6.48 -4.15
CA THR A 66 19.23 6.67 -5.13
C THR A 66 19.66 6.52 -6.58
N GLN A 67 20.94 6.28 -6.86
CA GLN A 67 21.47 6.21 -8.22
C GLN A 67 21.64 4.76 -8.67
N VAL A 68 21.11 4.46 -9.86
CA VAL A 68 21.25 3.16 -10.52
C VAL A 68 22.12 3.37 -11.77
N PRO A 69 23.32 2.78 -11.83
CA PRO A 69 24.15 2.83 -13.03
C PRO A 69 23.51 2.02 -14.15
N LEU A 70 23.55 2.54 -15.37
CA LEU A 70 23.02 1.92 -16.58
C LEU A 70 24.03 2.11 -17.71
N GLU A 71 24.30 1.08 -18.51
CA GLU A 71 25.19 1.22 -19.67
C GLU A 71 24.62 2.20 -20.71
N THR A 72 23.30 2.17 -20.91
CA THR A 72 22.58 3.14 -21.74
C THR A 72 21.23 3.43 -21.10
N VAL A 73 20.91 4.71 -20.93
CA VAL A 73 19.62 5.13 -20.37
C VAL A 73 18.55 5.04 -21.47
N PRO A 74 17.50 4.20 -21.32
CA PRO A 74 16.42 4.12 -22.29
C PRO A 74 15.66 5.46 -22.39
N ARG A 75 15.31 5.87 -23.61
CA ARG A 75 14.57 7.14 -23.86
C ARG A 75 13.26 7.29 -23.08
N GLY A 76 12.65 6.18 -22.67
CA GLY A 76 11.39 6.17 -21.91
C GLY A 76 11.54 6.50 -20.41
N LEU A 77 12.76 6.53 -19.86
CA LEU A 77 13.03 6.91 -18.47
C LEU A 77 13.16 8.42 -18.35
N THR A 78 12.03 9.13 -18.33
CA THR A 78 11.99 10.58 -18.14
C THR A 78 11.70 10.94 -16.69
N PHE A 79 11.97 12.20 -16.31
CA PHE A 79 11.57 12.76 -15.00
C PHE A 79 10.10 12.43 -14.65
N GLY A 80 9.86 11.99 -13.42
CA GLY A 80 8.54 11.66 -12.88
C GLY A 80 7.97 10.30 -13.31
N ARG A 81 8.63 9.59 -14.24
CA ARG A 81 8.23 8.25 -14.69
C ARG A 81 8.21 7.28 -13.50
N ALA A 82 7.10 6.57 -13.34
CA ALA A 82 6.99 5.53 -12.31
C ALA A 82 7.80 4.29 -12.70
N VAL A 83 8.53 3.75 -11.73
CA VAL A 83 9.36 2.55 -11.89
C VAL A 83 9.17 1.64 -10.68
N VAL A 84 9.23 0.33 -10.90
CA VAL A 84 9.26 -0.66 -9.83
C VAL A 84 10.67 -1.23 -9.75
N VAL A 85 11.27 -1.12 -8.58
CA VAL A 85 12.56 -1.70 -8.24
C VAL A 85 12.32 -3.03 -7.55
N ARG A 86 12.92 -4.10 -8.06
CA ARG A 86 12.83 -5.46 -7.50
C ARG A 86 14.23 -6.02 -7.29
N GLN A 87 14.40 -6.78 -6.21
CA GLN A 87 15.59 -7.59 -6.00
C GLN A 87 15.29 -9.05 -6.37
N GLU A 88 16.10 -9.64 -7.22
CA GLU A 88 16.08 -11.07 -7.52
C GLU A 88 16.79 -11.84 -6.41
N GLY A 89 16.15 -12.88 -5.87
CA GLY A 89 16.69 -13.68 -4.74
C GLY A 89 16.79 -12.94 -3.39
N GLY A 90 16.40 -11.66 -3.33
CA GLY A 90 16.37 -10.87 -2.11
C GLY A 90 15.07 -11.04 -1.30
N THR A 91 15.14 -10.79 0.00
CA THR A 91 13.97 -10.76 0.90
C THR A 91 13.31 -9.38 0.98
N ALA A 92 13.91 -8.35 0.37
CA ALA A 92 13.36 -7.01 0.41
C ALA A 92 12.11 -6.91 -0.48
N PRO A 93 11.05 -6.23 -0.02
CA PRO A 93 9.85 -6.02 -0.84
C PRO A 93 10.19 -5.18 -2.08
N SER A 94 9.42 -5.38 -3.14
CA SER A 94 9.48 -4.50 -4.32
C SER A 94 9.15 -3.06 -3.91
N LEU A 95 9.76 -2.09 -4.59
CA LEU A 95 9.61 -0.66 -4.29
C LEU A 95 9.03 0.06 -5.51
N LEU A 96 7.90 0.75 -5.34
CA LEU A 96 7.39 1.71 -6.33
C LEU A 96 8.02 3.08 -6.05
N THR A 97 8.76 3.61 -7.03
CA THR A 97 9.34 4.96 -6.95
C THR A 97 9.22 5.68 -8.29
N ARG A 98 9.84 6.86 -8.40
CA ARG A 98 9.87 7.66 -9.62
C ARG A 98 11.29 8.04 -9.99
N VAL A 99 11.50 8.27 -11.27
CA VAL A 99 12.73 8.87 -11.80
C VAL A 99 12.80 10.34 -11.38
N GLN A 100 13.83 10.69 -10.61
CA GLN A 100 14.17 12.06 -10.24
C GLN A 100 15.05 12.74 -11.31
N GLY A 101 15.78 11.96 -12.10
CA GLY A 101 16.62 12.49 -13.18
C GLY A 101 17.40 11.40 -13.87
N THR A 102 18.03 11.75 -14.99
CA THR A 102 18.89 10.86 -15.78
C THR A 102 20.18 11.60 -16.12
N GLY A 103 21.30 10.90 -16.04
CA GLY A 103 22.59 11.40 -16.52
C GLY A 103 23.21 10.48 -17.55
N GLU A 104 24.44 10.78 -17.97
CA GLU A 104 25.22 9.84 -18.77
C GLU A 104 25.53 8.61 -17.92
N GLY A 105 24.92 7.48 -18.27
CA GLY A 105 25.20 6.19 -17.64
C GLY A 105 24.52 5.93 -16.29
N PHE A 106 23.53 6.72 -15.89
CA PHE A 106 22.76 6.44 -14.66
C PHE A 106 21.34 7.02 -14.68
N VAL A 107 20.48 6.44 -13.85
CA VAL A 107 19.18 7.00 -13.47
C VAL A 107 19.13 7.27 -11.97
N ALA A 108 18.66 8.45 -11.58
CA ALA A 108 18.43 8.82 -10.19
C ALA A 108 16.95 8.62 -9.85
N LEU A 109 16.69 7.96 -8.74
CA LEU A 109 15.36 7.69 -8.19
C LEU A 109 15.04 8.65 -7.06
N VAL A 110 13.75 8.82 -6.75
CA VAL A 110 13.31 9.65 -5.61
C VAL A 110 13.62 8.95 -4.28
N ASP A 111 13.39 7.64 -4.21
CA ASP A 111 13.58 6.84 -3.01
C ASP A 111 14.89 6.03 -3.07
N PRO A 112 15.54 5.78 -1.92
CA PRO A 112 16.74 4.96 -1.88
C PRO A 112 16.46 3.50 -2.25
N LEU A 113 17.45 2.85 -2.85
CA LEU A 113 17.41 1.44 -3.22
C LEU A 113 17.25 0.54 -1.97
N PRO A 114 16.58 -0.61 -2.09
CA PRO A 114 16.45 -1.53 -0.97
C PRO A 114 17.83 -2.01 -0.48
N PRO A 115 18.03 -2.20 0.84
CA PRO A 115 19.28 -2.72 1.37
C PRO A 115 19.68 -4.06 0.72
N GLY A 116 20.98 -4.27 0.49
CA GLY A 116 21.48 -5.50 -0.16
C GLY A 116 21.33 -5.53 -1.69
N SER A 117 20.99 -4.40 -2.32
CA SER A 117 20.96 -4.29 -3.78
C SER A 117 22.38 -4.41 -4.35
N THR A 118 22.53 -5.15 -5.44
CA THR A 118 23.75 -5.28 -6.24
C THR A 118 23.44 -5.01 -7.71
N VAL A 119 24.47 -4.88 -8.54
CA VAL A 119 24.27 -4.67 -9.98
C VAL A 119 23.51 -5.84 -10.64
N ASP A 120 23.74 -7.08 -10.22
CA ASP A 120 23.04 -8.22 -10.80
C ASP A 120 21.62 -8.43 -10.29
N ASN A 121 21.39 -8.23 -8.99
CA ASN A 121 20.11 -8.60 -8.39
C ASN A 121 19.05 -7.52 -8.59
N LEU A 122 19.43 -6.32 -9.03
CA LEU A 122 18.53 -5.18 -9.13
C LEU A 122 17.85 -5.14 -10.50
N ILE A 123 16.54 -5.36 -10.51
CA ILE A 123 15.70 -5.26 -11.71
C ILE A 123 14.85 -3.98 -11.63
N LEU A 124 14.94 -3.14 -12.67
CA LEU A 124 14.15 -1.92 -12.80
C LEU A 124 13.08 -2.08 -13.89
N HIS A 125 11.81 -2.20 -13.49
CA HIS A 125 10.68 -2.22 -14.41
C HIS A 125 10.19 -0.79 -14.67
N ALA A 126 10.17 -0.38 -15.95
CA ALA A 126 9.77 0.96 -16.39
C ALA A 126 8.45 0.99 -17.19
N ASN A 127 7.92 -0.19 -17.55
CA ASN A 127 6.62 -0.44 -18.16
C ASN A 127 5.51 -0.54 -17.09
N VAL A 128 5.57 0.33 -16.09
CA VAL A 128 4.64 0.32 -14.95
C VAL A 128 3.35 1.04 -15.32
N VAL A 129 2.23 0.41 -15.03
CA VAL A 129 0.89 1.01 -15.14
C VAL A 129 0.20 0.95 -13.78
N LEU A 130 -0.45 2.05 -13.40
CA LEU A 130 -1.30 2.06 -12.21
C LEU A 130 -2.65 1.44 -12.54
N VAL A 131 -3.09 0.51 -11.70
CA VAL A 131 -4.38 -0.15 -11.82
C VAL A 131 -5.25 0.19 -10.61
N GLY A 132 -6.56 0.27 -10.82
CA GLY A 132 -7.55 0.48 -9.77
C GLY A 132 -8.60 -0.63 -9.79
N HIS A 133 -9.19 -0.89 -8.63
CA HIS A 133 -10.24 -1.89 -8.50
C HIS A 133 -11.57 -1.40 -9.12
N GLY A 134 -12.28 -2.33 -9.77
CA GLY A 134 -13.64 -2.16 -10.26
C GLY A 134 -13.82 -2.41 -11.75
N GLU A 135 -15.05 -2.68 -12.14
CA GLU A 135 -15.49 -2.94 -13.50
C GLU A 135 -16.18 -1.68 -14.07
N ARG A 136 -15.76 -1.22 -15.25
CA ARG A 136 -16.44 -0.12 -15.94
C ARG A 136 -17.78 -0.62 -16.48
N LYS A 137 -18.89 -0.07 -15.98
CA LYS A 137 -20.23 -0.36 -16.48
C LYS A 137 -20.54 0.44 -17.75
N PRO A 138 -21.37 -0.09 -18.66
CA PRO A 138 -21.82 0.65 -19.84
C PRO A 138 -22.60 1.89 -19.43
N GLU A 139 -22.79 2.83 -20.36
CA GLU A 139 -23.58 4.03 -20.09
C GLU A 139 -25.05 3.67 -19.87
N GLU A 140 -25.59 4.11 -18.74
CA GLU A 140 -27.00 3.95 -18.38
C GLU A 140 -27.73 5.28 -18.46
N VAL A 141 -29.05 5.21 -18.70
CA VAL A 141 -29.91 6.39 -18.68
C VAL A 141 -30.25 6.71 -17.24
N LEU A 142 -29.83 7.89 -16.79
CA LEU A 142 -30.11 8.39 -15.46
C LEU A 142 -31.47 9.13 -15.41
N GLY A 143 -31.84 9.80 -16.51
CA GLY A 143 -33.13 10.46 -16.64
C GLY A 143 -33.24 11.45 -17.78
N SER A 144 -34.28 12.28 -17.70
CA SER A 144 -34.61 13.34 -18.66
C SER A 144 -34.42 14.69 -17.98
N GLY A 145 -33.63 15.57 -18.59
CA GLY A 145 -33.47 16.93 -18.12
C GLY A 145 -34.67 17.81 -18.47
N ASP A 146 -34.95 18.80 -17.63
CA ASP A 146 -35.97 19.84 -17.85
C ASP A 146 -35.41 21.24 -17.57
N ALA A 147 -35.26 22.09 -18.60
CA ALA A 147 -34.69 23.43 -18.44
C ALA A 147 -35.55 24.38 -17.57
N THR A 148 -36.82 24.04 -17.32
CA THR A 148 -37.70 24.80 -16.43
C THR A 148 -37.42 24.52 -14.94
N GLN A 149 -36.81 23.38 -14.63
CA GLN A 149 -36.51 22.97 -13.25
C GLN A 149 -35.09 23.34 -12.84
N THR A 150 -34.95 23.93 -11.66
CA THR A 150 -33.68 24.30 -11.03
C THR A 150 -33.16 23.18 -10.14
N GLY A 151 -31.85 22.93 -10.13
CA GLY A 151 -31.23 22.05 -9.12
C GLY A 151 -31.67 20.60 -9.23
N GLN A 152 -31.99 20.13 -10.45
CA GLN A 152 -32.42 18.76 -10.68
C GLN A 152 -31.40 17.76 -10.13
N ALA A 153 -31.92 16.69 -9.53
CA ALA A 153 -31.13 15.63 -8.94
C ALA A 153 -31.68 14.28 -9.38
N PHE A 154 -30.78 13.35 -9.69
CA PHE A 154 -31.16 11.99 -10.05
C PHE A 154 -30.41 11.00 -9.17
N VAL A 155 -31.15 10.09 -8.54
CA VAL A 155 -30.59 9.05 -7.68
C VAL A 155 -29.98 7.96 -8.56
N LEU A 156 -28.71 7.67 -8.33
CA LEU A 156 -28.02 6.52 -8.89
C LEU A 156 -28.46 5.27 -8.13
N LYS A 157 -29.02 4.29 -8.84
CA LYS A 157 -29.52 3.05 -8.24
C LYS A 157 -28.40 2.07 -7.87
N GLU A 158 -27.19 2.30 -8.36
CA GLU A 158 -26.03 1.46 -8.08
C GLU A 158 -25.40 1.80 -6.72
N ARG A 159 -25.21 0.78 -5.88
CA ARG A 159 -24.59 0.92 -4.55
C ARG A 159 -23.10 0.57 -4.53
N GLY A 160 -22.61 -0.11 -5.56
CA GLY A 160 -21.21 -0.53 -5.69
C GLY A 160 -20.28 0.49 -6.34
N LEU A 161 -20.59 1.79 -6.32
CA LEU A 161 -19.78 2.79 -7.02
C LEU A 161 -18.33 2.84 -6.52
N SER A 162 -17.37 2.82 -7.44
CA SER A 162 -15.95 3.02 -7.13
C SER A 162 -15.64 4.48 -6.82
N PHE A 163 -14.72 4.68 -5.88
CA PHE A 163 -14.12 5.98 -5.59
C PHE A 163 -12.62 5.94 -5.91
N VAL A 164 -12.07 7.07 -6.36
CA VAL A 164 -10.65 7.22 -6.72
C VAL A 164 -10.06 8.37 -5.92
N ALA A 165 -8.81 8.20 -5.47
CA ALA A 165 -8.06 9.24 -4.80
C ALA A 165 -8.05 10.55 -5.62
N ASP A 166 -8.36 11.65 -4.94
CA ASP A 166 -8.42 13.00 -5.49
C ASP A 166 -8.10 14.01 -4.38
N SER A 167 -6.88 14.55 -4.40
CA SER A 167 -6.43 15.54 -3.41
C SER A 167 -7.13 16.90 -3.54
N THR A 168 -7.92 17.12 -4.60
CA THR A 168 -8.73 18.33 -4.77
C THR A 168 -10.06 18.26 -4.04
N ARG A 169 -10.37 17.13 -3.39
CA ARG A 169 -11.60 16.92 -2.61
C ARG A 169 -11.28 16.92 -1.14
N ALA A 170 -12.15 17.49 -0.30
CA ALA A 170 -11.97 17.45 1.14
C ALA A 170 -11.98 16.01 1.71
N SER A 171 -12.75 15.11 1.09
CA SER A 171 -12.77 13.68 1.44
C SER A 171 -11.56 12.88 0.91
N GLY A 172 -10.69 13.51 0.12
CA GLY A 172 -9.56 12.87 -0.55
C GLY A 172 -9.95 11.91 -1.68
N VAL A 173 -11.24 11.79 -2.01
CA VAL A 173 -11.73 10.92 -3.08
C VAL A 173 -12.83 11.58 -3.91
N ARG A 174 -12.93 11.14 -5.17
CA ARG A 174 -14.10 11.40 -6.02
C ARG A 174 -14.73 10.09 -6.48
N ALA A 175 -16.04 10.12 -6.74
CA ALA A 175 -16.73 9.07 -7.45
C ALA A 175 -16.13 8.86 -8.86
N ASP A 176 -15.85 7.62 -9.27
CA ASP A 176 -15.47 7.27 -10.65
C ASP A 176 -16.72 7.17 -11.52
N LEU A 177 -17.28 8.35 -11.78
CA LEU A 177 -18.54 8.54 -12.50
C LEU A 177 -18.35 9.63 -13.54
N GLU A 178 -18.93 9.40 -14.71
CA GLU A 178 -18.94 10.33 -15.82
C GLU A 178 -20.37 10.57 -16.28
N VAL A 179 -20.79 11.83 -16.27
CA VAL A 179 -22.10 12.25 -16.72
C VAL A 179 -22.00 12.87 -18.10
N LYS A 180 -22.88 12.44 -19.00
CA LYS A 180 -23.11 13.06 -20.30
C LYS A 180 -24.53 13.55 -20.39
N VAL A 181 -24.71 14.77 -20.85
CA VAL A 181 -26.04 15.33 -21.15
C VAL A 181 -26.11 15.70 -22.62
N ALA A 182 -27.07 15.13 -23.34
CA ALA A 182 -27.20 15.27 -24.78
C ALA A 182 -25.88 15.00 -25.53
N GLY A 183 -25.15 13.96 -25.11
CA GLY A 183 -23.87 13.55 -25.69
C GLY A 183 -22.64 14.37 -25.26
N ARG A 184 -22.82 15.48 -24.52
CA ARG A 184 -21.72 16.31 -24.02
C ARG A 184 -21.34 15.91 -22.60
N ARG A 185 -20.04 15.74 -22.34
CA ARG A 185 -19.52 15.45 -20.99
C ARG A 185 -19.68 16.67 -20.08
N TRP A 186 -20.15 16.43 -18.86
CA TRP A 186 -20.21 17.43 -17.79
C TRP A 186 -19.05 17.20 -16.81
N GLN A 187 -18.64 18.24 -16.08
CA GLN A 187 -17.52 18.19 -15.14
C GLN A 187 -18.02 17.98 -13.71
N ALA A 188 -17.41 17.04 -13.00
CA ALA A 188 -17.68 16.81 -11.59
C ALA A 188 -16.97 17.88 -10.74
N VAL A 189 -17.72 18.54 -9.87
CA VAL A 189 -17.22 19.50 -8.88
C VAL A 189 -17.70 19.11 -7.48
N GLU A 190 -16.96 19.53 -6.46
CA GLU A 190 -17.29 19.25 -5.06
C GLU A 190 -18.50 20.08 -4.64
N SER A 191 -18.45 21.37 -4.97
CA SER A 191 -19.51 22.32 -4.72
C SER A 191 -19.87 23.08 -5.99
N LEU A 192 -21.17 23.23 -6.24
CA LEU A 192 -21.68 24.06 -7.33
C LEU A 192 -21.53 25.57 -7.04
N ARG A 193 -21.22 25.96 -5.79
CA ARG A 193 -21.16 27.37 -5.35
C ARG A 193 -20.16 28.23 -6.13
N GLU A 194 -19.10 27.62 -6.64
CA GLU A 194 -18.07 28.30 -7.42
C GLU A 194 -18.32 28.20 -8.94
N SER A 195 -19.40 27.54 -9.35
CA SER A 195 -19.71 27.33 -10.77
C SER A 195 -20.53 28.47 -11.33
N GLY A 196 -20.13 28.98 -12.49
CA GLY A 196 -20.89 30.01 -13.21
C GLY A 196 -22.23 29.48 -13.76
N PRO A 197 -23.18 30.39 -14.12
CA PRO A 197 -24.51 30.04 -14.64
C PRO A 197 -24.52 29.16 -15.89
N THR A 198 -23.43 29.18 -16.66
CA THR A 198 -23.31 28.45 -17.94
C THR A 198 -22.41 27.23 -17.85
N ASP A 199 -21.80 26.99 -16.69
CA ASP A 199 -20.81 25.93 -16.51
C ASP A 199 -21.48 24.56 -16.44
N PRO A 200 -21.12 23.60 -17.31
CA PRO A 200 -21.74 22.27 -17.35
C PRO A 200 -21.19 21.39 -16.21
N HIS A 201 -21.49 21.78 -14.98
CA HIS A 201 -21.01 21.16 -13.75
C HIS A 201 -22.10 20.33 -13.07
N TYR A 202 -21.68 19.27 -12.40
CA TYR A 202 -22.52 18.49 -11.50
C TYR A 202 -21.74 18.12 -10.23
N THR A 203 -22.46 17.81 -9.16
CA THR A 203 -21.88 17.28 -7.92
C THR A 203 -22.55 15.94 -7.58
N VAL A 204 -21.82 15.07 -6.88
CA VAL A 204 -22.34 13.79 -6.41
C VAL A 204 -22.51 13.89 -4.90
N ARG A 205 -23.72 13.61 -4.41
CA ARG A 205 -24.06 13.70 -2.98
C ARG A 205 -24.59 12.38 -2.47
N LEU A 206 -24.22 12.03 -1.25
CA LEU A 206 -24.86 10.95 -0.51
C LEU A 206 -26.23 11.43 -0.02
N VAL A 207 -27.29 10.73 -0.41
CA VAL A 207 -28.67 11.03 0.00
C VAL A 207 -29.09 10.15 1.18
N ARG A 208 -28.71 8.87 1.11
CA ARG A 208 -28.87 7.86 2.16
C ARG A 208 -27.66 6.93 2.10
N GLU A 209 -27.46 6.14 3.15
CA GLU A 209 -26.46 5.06 3.16
C GLU A 209 -26.50 4.23 1.87
N GLY A 210 -25.39 4.28 1.11
CA GLY A 210 -25.23 3.61 -0.17
C GLY A 210 -25.98 4.20 -1.36
N GLU A 211 -26.73 5.30 -1.20
CA GLU A 211 -27.49 5.94 -2.29
C GLU A 211 -26.92 7.32 -2.62
N LEU A 212 -26.39 7.44 -3.83
CA LEU A 212 -25.81 8.67 -4.35
C LEU A 212 -26.78 9.36 -5.29
N ALA A 213 -26.81 10.68 -5.28
CA ALA A 213 -27.51 11.49 -6.27
C ALA A 213 -26.54 12.38 -7.03
N VAL A 214 -26.75 12.46 -8.34
CA VAL A 214 -26.10 13.43 -9.21
C VAL A 214 -26.96 14.69 -9.23
N VAL A 215 -26.42 15.80 -8.73
CA VAL A 215 -27.11 17.09 -8.60
C VAL A 215 -26.52 18.08 -9.60
N PHE A 216 -27.40 18.74 -10.35
CA PHE A 216 -27.07 19.69 -11.40
C PHE A 216 -27.30 21.14 -10.95
N GLY A 217 -26.82 22.08 -11.76
CA GLY A 217 -26.94 23.51 -11.47
C GLY A 217 -28.37 24.06 -11.49
N ASP A 218 -28.55 25.17 -10.79
CA ASP A 218 -29.82 25.92 -10.70
C ASP A 218 -29.89 27.10 -11.69
N GLY A 219 -28.87 27.30 -12.51
CA GLY A 219 -28.73 28.43 -13.44
C GLY A 219 -28.14 29.69 -12.82
N ARG A 220 -27.76 29.66 -11.54
CA ARG A 220 -26.87 30.65 -10.89
C ARG A 220 -25.54 29.99 -10.54
N ASN A 221 -25.63 28.85 -9.86
CA ASN A 221 -24.54 28.00 -9.41
C ASN A 221 -24.49 26.76 -10.31
N GLY A 222 -23.85 26.89 -11.46
CA GLY A 222 -23.82 25.88 -12.51
C GLY A 222 -25.02 25.94 -13.47
N ARG A 223 -24.83 25.34 -14.65
CA ARG A 223 -25.80 25.29 -15.74
C ARG A 223 -26.99 24.37 -15.42
N ARG A 224 -28.18 24.82 -15.80
CA ARG A 224 -29.40 23.98 -15.82
C ARG A 224 -29.31 22.91 -16.90
N LEU A 225 -29.98 21.79 -16.65
CA LEU A 225 -30.11 20.75 -17.66
C LEU A 225 -30.91 21.26 -18.86
N PRO A 226 -30.48 21.01 -20.10
CA PRO A 226 -31.32 21.21 -21.27
C PRO A 226 -32.50 20.23 -21.25
N THR A 227 -33.68 20.69 -21.68
CA THR A 227 -34.85 19.82 -21.83
C THR A 227 -34.58 18.74 -22.86
N GLY A 228 -34.82 17.47 -22.50
CA GLY A 228 -34.69 16.36 -23.43
C GLY A 228 -35.10 15.03 -22.81
N ALA A 229 -35.54 14.10 -23.65
CA ALA A 229 -35.92 12.75 -23.21
C ALA A 229 -34.69 11.85 -23.11
N ASN A 230 -34.49 11.21 -21.95
CA ASN A 230 -33.39 10.27 -21.68
C ASN A 230 -32.01 10.81 -22.07
N ASN A 231 -31.85 12.13 -21.95
CA ASN A 231 -30.67 12.85 -22.41
C ASN A 231 -29.57 12.89 -21.34
N VAL A 232 -29.88 12.54 -20.08
CA VAL A 232 -28.90 12.41 -18.99
C VAL A 232 -28.45 10.96 -18.90
N ARG A 233 -27.17 10.73 -19.21
CA ARG A 233 -26.53 9.41 -19.20
C ARG A 233 -25.35 9.40 -18.26
N VAL A 234 -25.12 8.26 -17.64
CA VAL A 234 -24.06 8.06 -16.67
C VAL A 234 -23.28 6.80 -17.00
N GLY A 235 -21.95 6.92 -17.08
CA GLY A 235 -21.05 5.78 -17.08
C GLY A 235 -20.26 5.79 -15.78
N PHE A 236 -20.13 4.64 -15.14
CA PHE A 236 -19.48 4.56 -13.83
C PHE A 236 -18.66 3.28 -13.69
N ARG A 237 -17.74 3.28 -12.72
CA ARG A 237 -17.01 2.07 -12.32
C ARG A 237 -17.64 1.49 -11.07
N ALA A 238 -17.90 0.18 -11.07
CA ALA A 238 -18.44 -0.55 -9.94
C ALA A 238 -17.36 -1.43 -9.31
N GLY A 239 -17.11 -1.28 -8.02
CA GLY A 239 -16.08 -2.01 -7.27
C GLY A 239 -15.42 -1.08 -6.27
N SER A 240 -15.67 -1.32 -4.99
CA SER A 240 -15.12 -0.55 -3.87
C SER A 240 -14.89 -1.49 -2.70
N GLY A 241 -14.28 -0.96 -1.65
CA GLY A 241 -14.08 -1.72 -0.43
C GLY A 241 -12.77 -2.48 -0.35
N LEU A 242 -12.66 -3.25 0.72
CA LEU A 242 -11.47 -4.05 1.06
C LEU A 242 -11.22 -5.19 0.08
N ARG A 243 -12.27 -5.64 -0.63
CA ARG A 243 -12.17 -6.68 -1.67
C ARG A 243 -11.23 -6.30 -2.82
N GLY A 244 -10.93 -5.01 -2.98
CA GLY A 244 -9.95 -4.51 -3.94
C GLY A 244 -8.50 -4.67 -3.48
N ASN A 245 -8.25 -4.98 -2.21
CA ASN A 245 -6.91 -5.21 -1.69
C ASN A 245 -6.53 -6.65 -1.96
N LEU A 246 -5.45 -6.84 -2.72
CA LEU A 246 -5.01 -8.14 -3.21
C LEU A 246 -3.53 -8.33 -2.90
N PRO A 247 -3.10 -9.51 -2.45
CA PRO A 247 -1.69 -9.77 -2.23
C PRO A 247 -0.90 -9.67 -3.54
N ALA A 248 0.41 -9.44 -3.44
CA ALA A 248 1.29 -9.41 -4.61
C ALA A 248 1.17 -10.71 -5.43
N GLY A 249 1.21 -10.60 -6.76
CA GLY A 249 1.09 -11.72 -7.69
C GLY A 249 -0.34 -12.17 -7.99
N SER A 250 -1.36 -11.60 -7.36
CA SER A 250 -2.77 -11.98 -7.61
C SER A 250 -3.23 -11.63 -9.02
N LEU A 251 -2.79 -10.49 -9.55
CA LEU A 251 -3.13 -10.02 -10.89
C LEU A 251 -2.11 -10.54 -11.91
N ALA A 252 -2.32 -11.77 -12.40
CA ALA A 252 -1.40 -12.43 -13.35
C ALA A 252 -1.87 -12.44 -14.81
N LYS A 253 -3.16 -12.16 -15.08
CA LYS A 253 -3.74 -12.30 -16.43
C LYS A 253 -4.65 -11.12 -16.79
N PRO A 254 -4.41 -10.43 -17.94
CA PRO A 254 -5.32 -9.43 -18.43
C PRO A 254 -6.60 -10.07 -18.98
N SER A 255 -7.76 -9.47 -18.71
CA SER A 255 -9.05 -9.93 -19.25
C SER A 255 -9.17 -9.71 -20.76
N ARG A 256 -8.44 -8.73 -21.30
CA ARG A 256 -8.33 -8.45 -22.74
C ARG A 256 -6.85 -8.40 -23.12
N PRO A 257 -6.28 -9.49 -23.66
CA PRO A 257 -4.87 -9.53 -24.02
C PRO A 257 -4.59 -8.55 -25.18
N HIS A 258 -3.39 -7.98 -25.19
CA HIS A 258 -2.91 -7.09 -26.25
C HIS A 258 -1.68 -7.74 -26.90
N ALA A 259 -1.58 -7.71 -28.23
CA ALA A 259 -0.51 -8.41 -28.96
C ALA A 259 0.92 -7.96 -28.61
N LEU A 260 1.07 -6.74 -28.08
CA LEU A 260 2.36 -6.18 -27.63
C LEU A 260 2.66 -6.44 -26.15
N VAL A 261 1.80 -7.18 -25.44
CA VAL A 261 1.95 -7.48 -24.01
C VAL A 261 2.07 -8.98 -23.84
N GLU A 262 3.28 -9.45 -23.52
CA GLU A 262 3.57 -10.87 -23.30
C GLU A 262 3.02 -11.35 -21.95
N ALA A 263 3.33 -10.64 -20.88
CA ALA A 263 2.92 -10.97 -19.52
C ALA A 263 2.59 -9.72 -18.71
N VAL A 264 1.80 -9.91 -17.65
CA VAL A 264 1.48 -8.88 -16.65
C VAL A 264 1.84 -9.44 -15.29
N GLU A 265 2.58 -8.67 -14.52
CA GLU A 265 2.95 -9.01 -13.15
C GLU A 265 2.53 -7.89 -12.20
N GLN A 266 2.12 -8.29 -11.00
CA GLN A 266 1.74 -7.39 -9.91
C GLN A 266 2.73 -7.59 -8.74
N PRO A 267 3.93 -6.98 -8.81
CA PRO A 267 4.98 -7.19 -7.82
C PRO A 267 4.66 -6.58 -6.44
N LEU A 268 3.67 -5.69 -6.38
CA LEU A 268 3.24 -4.99 -5.17
C LEU A 268 1.80 -5.38 -4.82
N PRO A 269 1.43 -5.52 -3.54
CA PRO A 269 0.04 -5.71 -3.17
C PRO A 269 -0.82 -4.53 -3.64
N ALA A 270 -2.04 -4.82 -4.08
CA ALA A 270 -3.04 -3.78 -4.30
C ALA A 270 -3.57 -3.35 -2.93
N SER A 271 -3.56 -2.05 -2.66
CA SER A 271 -3.92 -1.48 -1.35
C SER A 271 -4.71 -0.19 -1.50
N GLY A 272 -5.17 0.37 -0.38
CA GLY A 272 -5.91 1.62 -0.32
C GLY A 272 -7.40 1.50 -0.57
N GLY A 273 -7.90 0.28 -0.83
CA GLY A 273 -9.32 -0.04 -0.79
C GLY A 273 -9.84 0.02 0.65
N ASN A 274 -10.96 0.72 0.83
CA ASN A 274 -11.63 0.85 2.11
C ASN A 274 -13.14 0.78 1.92
N ASP A 275 -13.83 0.17 2.88
CA ASP A 275 -15.28 0.19 2.92
C ASP A 275 -15.76 1.58 3.32
N MET A 276 -17.02 1.90 2.98
CA MET A 276 -17.61 3.16 3.43
C MET A 276 -17.62 3.19 4.97
N GLN A 277 -17.27 4.34 5.54
CA GLN A 277 -17.33 4.54 6.98
C GLN A 277 -18.77 4.34 7.47
N ASP A 278 -18.93 3.58 8.56
CA ASP A 278 -20.21 3.44 9.23
C ASP A 278 -20.63 4.75 9.92
N VAL A 279 -21.90 4.82 10.32
CA VAL A 279 -22.47 6.02 10.96
C VAL A 279 -21.82 6.33 12.31
N GLU A 280 -21.34 5.33 13.05
CA GLU A 280 -20.73 5.52 14.37
C GLU A 280 -19.31 6.08 14.28
N ALA A 281 -18.51 5.55 13.35
CA ALA A 281 -17.22 6.09 12.94
C ALA A 281 -17.38 7.53 12.44
N LEU A 282 -18.40 7.79 11.60
CA LEU A 282 -18.69 9.14 11.11
C LEU A 282 -19.09 10.08 12.26
N ARG A 283 -19.85 9.63 13.26
CA ARG A 283 -20.17 10.46 14.45
C ARG A 283 -18.94 10.84 15.25
N ARG A 284 -17.93 9.98 15.30
CA ARG A 284 -16.65 10.26 15.99
C ARG A 284 -15.78 11.25 15.21
N THR A 285 -15.78 11.19 13.88
CA THR A 285 -14.90 12.01 13.03
C THR A 285 -15.53 13.32 12.56
N ALA A 286 -16.85 13.36 12.32
CA ALA A 286 -17.54 14.52 11.76
C ALA A 286 -17.38 15.84 12.56
N PRO A 287 -17.40 15.84 13.92
CA PRO A 287 -17.18 17.06 14.68
C PRO A 287 -15.80 17.68 14.38
N ALA A 288 -14.77 16.85 14.24
CA ALA A 288 -13.41 17.31 14.02
C ALA A 288 -13.26 18.01 12.65
N THR A 289 -13.92 17.50 11.60
CA THR A 289 -13.91 18.14 10.27
C THR A 289 -14.60 19.50 10.26
N VAL A 290 -15.66 19.70 11.06
CA VAL A 290 -16.35 20.99 11.16
C VAL A 290 -15.55 21.98 12.01
N LEU A 291 -14.90 21.50 13.08
CA LEU A 291 -14.12 22.35 13.99
C LEU A 291 -12.82 22.86 13.39
N THR A 292 -12.19 22.11 12.49
CA THR A 292 -10.94 22.53 11.83
C THR A 292 -11.16 23.62 10.77
N LEU A 293 -12.39 23.85 10.29
CA LEU A 293 -12.71 24.85 9.25
C LEU A 293 -11.75 24.78 8.05
N GLU A 294 -11.37 23.55 7.65
CA GLU A 294 -10.40 23.29 6.57
C GLU A 294 -9.01 23.90 6.83
N ARG A 295 -8.61 24.16 8.08
CA ARG A 295 -7.26 24.63 8.43
C ARG A 295 -6.67 23.86 9.60
N ALA A 296 -5.42 23.45 9.45
CA ALA A 296 -4.66 22.77 10.49
C ALA A 296 -3.84 23.78 11.31
N VAL A 297 -4.06 23.86 12.63
CA VAL A 297 -3.26 24.70 13.53
C VAL A 297 -2.57 23.86 14.59
N SER A 298 -3.30 22.95 15.23
CA SER A 298 -2.79 22.02 16.22
C SER A 298 -2.43 20.65 15.61
N THR A 299 -1.64 19.85 16.33
CA THR A 299 -1.38 18.45 15.94
C THR A 299 -2.67 17.64 15.82
N GLU A 300 -3.67 17.90 16.67
CA GLU A 300 -4.96 17.22 16.60
C GLU A 300 -5.72 17.58 15.31
N ASP A 301 -5.61 18.82 14.84
CA ASP A 301 -6.22 19.26 13.58
C ASP A 301 -5.57 18.53 12.38
N PHE A 302 -4.24 18.40 12.38
CA PHE A 302 -3.52 17.65 11.34
C PHE A 302 -3.94 16.17 11.31
N ALA A 303 -4.08 15.54 12.47
CA ALA A 303 -4.57 14.16 12.56
C ALA A 303 -6.02 14.06 12.06
N SER A 304 -6.88 15.00 12.46
CA SER A 304 -8.30 15.03 12.07
C SER A 304 -8.51 15.26 10.58
N LEU A 305 -7.72 16.17 9.97
CA LEU A 305 -7.76 16.41 8.52
C LEU A 305 -7.24 15.19 7.74
N ALA A 306 -6.19 14.54 8.22
CA ALA A 306 -5.70 13.30 7.61
C ALA A 306 -6.75 12.17 7.70
N MET A 307 -7.45 12.07 8.84
CA MET A 307 -8.56 11.12 9.05
C MET A 307 -9.77 11.36 8.17
N GLY A 308 -9.95 12.59 7.65
CA GLY A 308 -10.99 12.90 6.66
C GLY A 308 -10.75 12.25 5.30
N HIS A 309 -9.52 11.81 5.02
CA HIS A 309 -9.17 11.16 3.78
C HIS A 309 -9.60 9.68 3.80
N SER A 310 -10.40 9.22 2.83
CA SER A 310 -11.02 7.88 2.90
C SER A 310 -10.05 6.69 2.94
N SER A 311 -8.85 6.85 2.37
CA SER A 311 -7.75 5.85 2.37
C SER A 311 -6.94 5.81 3.68
N VAL A 312 -7.31 6.63 4.68
CA VAL A 312 -6.67 6.68 5.99
C VAL A 312 -7.59 6.02 7.01
N TRP A 313 -7.08 5.01 7.72
CA TRP A 313 -7.81 4.39 8.84
C TRP A 313 -7.54 5.08 10.16
N GLN A 314 -6.28 5.48 10.39
CA GLN A 314 -5.86 6.18 11.59
C GLN A 314 -4.79 7.19 11.21
N ALA A 315 -4.80 8.35 11.89
CA ALA A 315 -3.73 9.31 11.82
C ALA A 315 -3.41 9.84 13.21
N ARG A 316 -2.14 10.13 13.45
CA ARG A 316 -1.67 10.83 14.63
C ARG A 316 -0.57 11.79 14.24
N ALA A 317 -0.70 13.06 14.64
CA ALA A 317 0.34 14.04 14.38
C ALA A 317 1.22 14.25 15.62
N LEU A 318 2.51 14.45 15.38
CA LEU A 318 3.54 14.69 16.38
C LEU A 318 4.33 15.93 15.98
N LEU A 319 4.56 16.82 16.92
CA LEU A 319 5.46 17.95 16.71
C LEU A 319 6.91 17.45 16.81
N LYS A 320 7.68 17.63 15.74
CA LYS A 320 9.11 17.35 15.67
C LYS A 320 9.88 18.65 15.55
N ARG A 321 11.09 18.65 16.13
CA ARG A 321 12.03 19.74 15.95
C ARG A 321 12.83 19.46 14.68
N ASN A 322 12.82 20.37 13.72
CA ASN A 322 13.69 20.27 12.55
C ASN A 322 15.09 20.80 12.92
N PRO A 323 16.16 19.96 12.96
CA PRO A 323 17.49 20.41 13.36
C PRO A 323 18.12 21.42 12.39
N GLY A 324 17.63 21.47 11.14
CA GLY A 324 18.17 22.33 10.07
C GLY A 324 17.29 23.52 9.71
N SER A 325 16.15 23.71 10.36
CA SER A 325 15.18 24.78 10.05
C SER A 325 14.64 25.41 11.33
N ARG A 326 14.30 26.70 11.24
CA ARG A 326 13.53 27.39 12.30
C ARG A 326 12.03 27.12 12.19
N MET A 327 11.59 26.42 11.15
CA MET A 327 10.20 26.03 10.95
C MET A 327 9.81 24.87 11.86
N GLU A 328 8.57 24.88 12.31
CA GLU A 328 7.97 23.77 13.03
C GLU A 328 7.71 22.62 12.05
N LEU A 329 8.13 21.41 12.40
CA LEU A 329 7.89 20.21 11.61
C LEU A 329 6.77 19.40 12.27
N VAL A 330 5.66 19.24 11.58
CA VAL A 330 4.59 18.33 11.99
C VAL A 330 4.77 17.02 11.22
N GLU A 331 5.04 15.95 11.96
CA GLU A 331 5.01 14.60 11.42
C GLU A 331 3.62 14.01 11.62
N VAL A 332 2.96 13.65 10.54
CA VAL A 332 1.70 12.93 10.56
C VAL A 332 1.98 11.46 10.28
N VAL A 333 1.78 10.62 11.30
CA VAL A 333 1.85 9.17 11.19
C VAL A 333 0.50 8.66 10.73
N VAL A 334 0.48 7.88 9.66
CA VAL A 334 -0.73 7.37 9.04
C VAL A 334 -0.73 5.85 9.02
N VAL A 335 -1.87 5.25 9.39
CA VAL A 335 -2.22 3.86 9.09
C VAL A 335 -3.11 3.88 7.86
N PRO A 336 -2.59 3.48 6.68
CA PRO A 336 -3.41 3.34 5.49
C PRO A 336 -4.47 2.27 5.69
N SER A 337 -5.52 2.31 4.87
CA SER A 337 -6.49 1.23 4.83
C SER A 337 -5.79 -0.11 4.56
N ASP A 338 -6.10 -1.11 5.39
CA ASP A 338 -5.50 -2.45 5.38
C ASP A 338 -4.03 -2.53 5.81
N GLY A 339 -3.49 -1.45 6.39
CA GLY A 339 -2.13 -1.45 6.93
C GLY A 339 -1.01 -1.55 5.90
N GLY A 340 -1.34 -1.40 4.61
CA GLY A 340 -0.38 -1.46 3.52
C GLY A 340 0.58 -0.27 3.47
N GLU A 341 1.45 -0.27 2.45
CA GLU A 341 2.38 0.83 2.21
C GLU A 341 1.64 2.12 1.78
N LEU A 342 2.22 3.28 2.13
CA LEU A 342 1.63 4.59 1.78
C LEU A 342 1.64 4.82 0.26
N GLY A 343 2.64 4.33 -0.47
CA GLY A 343 2.70 4.45 -1.93
C GLY A 343 2.35 5.87 -2.45
N PRO A 344 1.47 6.00 -3.47
CA PRO A 344 1.02 7.30 -3.99
C PRO A 344 0.25 8.17 -2.98
N LEU A 345 -0.39 7.58 -1.96
CA LEU A 345 -1.15 8.31 -0.94
C LEU A 345 -0.25 9.28 -0.17
N LYS A 346 1.03 8.94 0.01
CA LYS A 346 2.00 9.79 0.71
C LYS A 346 2.06 11.19 0.08
N GLN A 347 2.16 11.28 -1.24
CA GLN A 347 2.29 12.58 -1.89
C GLN A 347 0.96 13.34 -1.90
N SER A 348 -0.14 12.67 -2.26
CA SER A 348 -1.45 13.31 -2.35
C SER A 348 -1.91 13.86 -0.99
N LEU A 349 -1.70 13.09 0.08
CA LEU A 349 -2.03 13.51 1.43
C LEU A 349 -1.06 14.58 1.94
N ALA A 350 0.22 14.52 1.60
CA ALA A 350 1.18 15.56 2.00
C ALA A 350 0.83 16.90 1.33
N ASP A 351 0.48 16.88 0.05
CA ASP A 351 0.08 18.07 -0.69
C ASP A 351 -1.24 18.65 -0.14
N PHE A 352 -2.21 17.78 0.17
CA PHE A 352 -3.46 18.17 0.81
C PHE A 352 -3.21 18.82 2.18
N LEU A 353 -2.43 18.19 3.06
CA LEU A 353 -2.15 18.75 4.39
C LEU A 353 -1.35 20.04 4.31
N ARG A 354 -0.40 20.16 3.37
CA ARG A 354 0.37 21.39 3.14
C ARG A 354 -0.52 22.53 2.65
N ALA A 355 -1.51 22.26 1.81
CA ALA A 355 -2.45 23.28 1.34
C ALA A 355 -3.33 23.87 2.47
N HIS A 356 -3.59 23.09 3.52
CA HIS A 356 -4.41 23.48 4.66
C HIS A 356 -3.59 23.84 5.92
N ALA A 357 -2.25 23.82 5.83
CA ALA A 357 -1.35 24.19 6.92
C ALA A 357 -1.13 25.71 6.98
N LEU A 358 -0.70 26.20 8.15
CA LEU A 358 -0.25 27.58 8.27
C LEU A 358 1.10 27.79 7.53
N PRO A 359 1.33 28.99 6.94
CA PRO A 359 2.63 29.33 6.38
C PRO A 359 3.75 29.16 7.41
N GLY A 360 4.86 28.52 7.00
CA GLY A 360 6.01 28.29 7.87
C GLY A 360 5.96 27.00 8.71
N VAL A 361 4.93 26.16 8.51
CA VAL A 361 4.89 24.80 9.04
C VAL A 361 5.30 23.82 7.95
N GLU A 362 6.27 22.95 8.26
CA GLU A 362 6.66 21.85 7.39
C GLU A 362 5.86 20.60 7.76
N VAL A 363 5.30 19.92 6.77
CA VAL A 363 4.50 18.70 6.99
C VAL A 363 5.24 17.51 6.40
N SER A 364 5.48 16.50 7.23
CA SER A 364 6.03 15.20 6.82
C SER A 364 5.01 14.09 7.09
N LEU A 365 4.95 13.12 6.19
CA LEU A 365 4.13 11.91 6.37
C LEU A 365 5.04 10.71 6.57
N SER A 366 4.77 9.96 7.63
CA SER A 366 5.40 8.66 7.90
C SER A 366 4.35 7.57 8.04
N ARG A 367 4.74 6.34 7.69
CA ARG A 367 3.90 5.17 7.91
C ARG A 367 3.92 4.80 9.39
N TYR A 368 2.87 4.14 9.86
CA TYR A 368 2.89 3.49 11.16
C TYR A 368 3.99 2.42 11.25
N LEU A 369 4.42 2.16 12.48
CA LEU A 369 5.35 1.08 12.79
C LEU A 369 4.57 -0.07 13.41
N SER A 370 4.74 -1.27 12.84
CA SER A 370 4.09 -2.48 13.32
C SER A 370 4.85 -3.02 14.53
N GLU A 371 4.16 -3.20 15.66
CA GLU A 371 4.69 -3.85 16.85
C GLU A 371 3.84 -5.10 17.16
N PRO A 372 4.16 -6.28 16.58
CA PRO A 372 3.41 -7.49 16.85
C PRO A 372 3.50 -7.88 18.34
N VAL A 373 2.43 -8.46 18.86
CA VAL A 373 2.38 -9.00 20.22
C VAL A 373 2.14 -10.50 20.17
N THR A 374 2.89 -11.24 20.98
CA THR A 374 2.65 -12.66 21.20
C THR A 374 1.67 -12.87 22.35
N LEU A 375 0.74 -13.80 22.20
CA LEU A 375 -0.26 -14.17 23.19
C LEU A 375 -0.30 -15.69 23.35
N ASP A 376 -0.16 -16.15 24.58
CA ASP A 376 -0.40 -17.52 24.99
C ASP A 376 -1.67 -17.55 25.86
N VAL A 377 -2.68 -18.25 25.40
CA VAL A 377 -3.99 -18.34 26.06
C VAL A 377 -4.31 -19.80 26.35
N GLU A 378 -4.58 -20.11 27.61
CA GLU A 378 -5.13 -21.38 28.05
C GLU A 378 -6.58 -21.15 28.51
N VAL A 379 -7.53 -21.91 27.96
CA VAL A 379 -8.95 -21.83 28.34
C VAL A 379 -9.42 -23.13 28.97
N GLU A 380 -10.23 -23.03 30.02
CA GLU A 380 -10.95 -24.18 30.56
C GLU A 380 -12.34 -24.27 29.92
N VAL A 381 -12.67 -25.46 29.42
CA VAL A 381 -13.90 -25.72 28.66
C VAL A 381 -14.63 -26.91 29.29
N ASP A 382 -15.95 -26.79 29.47
CA ASP A 382 -16.82 -27.92 29.81
C ASP A 382 -17.04 -28.81 28.57
N THR A 383 -16.29 -29.90 28.52
CA THR A 383 -16.31 -30.88 27.43
C THR A 383 -17.62 -31.66 27.34
N ARG A 384 -18.52 -31.56 28.33
CA ARG A 384 -19.84 -32.21 28.33
C ARG A 384 -20.85 -31.42 27.50
N ALA A 385 -20.71 -30.09 27.45
CA ALA A 385 -21.66 -29.19 26.80
C ALA A 385 -21.13 -28.62 25.47
N PHE A 386 -19.81 -28.46 25.33
CA PHE A 386 -19.19 -27.83 24.17
C PHE A 386 -18.08 -28.69 23.55
N ASN A 387 -17.85 -28.51 22.24
CA ASN A 387 -16.69 -29.08 21.57
C ASN A 387 -15.46 -28.18 21.80
N PRO A 388 -14.39 -28.66 22.47
CA PRO A 388 -13.21 -27.85 22.79
C PRO A 388 -12.53 -27.24 21.58
N ASP A 389 -12.43 -27.98 20.46
CA ASP A 389 -11.78 -27.47 19.24
C ASP A 389 -12.55 -26.29 18.67
N ALA A 390 -13.89 -26.34 18.70
CA ALA A 390 -14.74 -25.25 18.22
C ALA A 390 -14.60 -24.00 19.10
N VAL A 391 -14.50 -24.16 20.42
CA VAL A 391 -14.28 -23.06 21.37
C VAL A 391 -12.91 -22.44 21.15
N VAL A 392 -11.85 -23.24 21.02
CA VAL A 392 -10.50 -22.76 20.72
C VAL A 392 -10.44 -21.97 19.42
N GLN A 393 -11.09 -22.44 18.35
CA GLN A 393 -11.17 -21.70 17.09
C GLN A 393 -11.97 -20.40 17.23
N ALA A 394 -13.06 -20.40 18.00
CA ALA A 394 -13.85 -19.20 18.26
C ALA A 394 -13.06 -18.16 19.06
N VAL A 395 -12.34 -18.58 20.11
CA VAL A 395 -11.43 -17.71 20.87
C VAL A 395 -10.33 -17.15 19.99
N ARG A 396 -9.71 -18.00 19.15
CA ARG A 396 -8.69 -17.56 18.18
C ARG A 396 -9.23 -16.51 17.23
N ALA A 397 -10.41 -16.73 16.65
CA ALA A 397 -11.05 -15.79 15.74
C ALA A 397 -11.41 -14.46 16.44
N ALA A 398 -11.96 -14.53 17.66
CA ALA A 398 -12.31 -13.35 18.45
C ALA A 398 -11.08 -12.50 18.82
N LEU A 399 -9.98 -13.13 19.23
CA LEU A 399 -8.72 -12.43 19.52
C LEU A 399 -8.10 -11.81 18.27
N LEU A 400 -8.08 -12.53 17.15
CA LEU A 400 -7.56 -12.01 15.89
C LEU A 400 -8.36 -10.82 15.38
N ASP A 401 -9.69 -10.83 15.54
CA ASP A 401 -10.54 -9.70 15.17
C ASP A 401 -10.36 -8.51 16.13
N ALA A 402 -10.55 -8.73 17.43
CA ALA A 402 -10.53 -7.67 18.44
C ALA A 402 -9.16 -6.99 18.61
N LEU A 403 -8.07 -7.74 18.39
CA LEU A 403 -6.70 -7.23 18.46
C LEU A 403 -6.09 -7.00 17.07
N SER A 404 -6.90 -6.96 16.01
CA SER A 404 -6.44 -6.60 14.66
C SER A 404 -6.00 -5.14 14.58
N LEU A 405 -5.23 -4.83 13.52
CA LEU A 405 -4.83 -3.44 13.20
C LEU A 405 -6.04 -2.49 13.06
N ARG A 406 -7.21 -3.00 12.68
CA ARG A 406 -8.45 -2.19 12.52
C ARG A 406 -8.96 -1.68 13.87
N HIS A 407 -8.91 -2.50 14.91
CA HIS A 407 -9.48 -2.19 16.23
C HIS A 407 -8.45 -1.63 17.21
N ARG A 408 -7.16 -1.72 16.89
CA ARG A 408 -6.04 -1.19 17.70
C ARG A 408 -5.56 0.17 17.22
N GLY A 409 -5.33 1.09 18.13
CA GLY A 409 -4.97 2.48 17.86
C GLY A 409 -3.45 2.80 17.83
N LEU A 410 -3.07 3.84 17.09
CA LEU A 410 -1.73 4.45 17.13
C LEU A 410 -1.33 4.90 18.55
N GLY A 411 -0.26 4.30 19.08
CA GLY A 411 0.25 4.55 20.43
C GLY A 411 -0.61 3.97 21.55
N GLN A 412 -1.58 3.11 21.23
CA GLN A 412 -2.45 2.48 22.23
C GLN A 412 -1.72 1.32 22.93
N ALA A 413 -1.63 1.37 24.26
CA ALA A 413 -1.15 0.25 25.07
C ALA A 413 -2.14 -0.93 25.04
N LEU A 414 -1.63 -2.16 25.10
CA LEU A 414 -2.44 -3.37 25.23
C LEU A 414 -2.46 -3.79 26.69
N TYR A 415 -3.65 -3.89 27.29
CA TYR A 415 -3.81 -4.37 28.65
C TYR A 415 -4.22 -5.85 28.65
N LEU A 416 -3.71 -6.61 29.62
CA LEU A 416 -4.06 -8.03 29.76
C LEU A 416 -5.56 -8.20 30.06
N SER A 417 -6.17 -7.24 30.77
CA SER A 417 -7.62 -7.21 31.00
C SER A 417 -8.45 -7.11 29.72
N ASP A 418 -7.95 -6.45 28.68
CA ASP A 418 -8.63 -6.36 27.40
C ASP A 418 -8.63 -7.73 26.70
N VAL A 419 -7.55 -8.50 26.85
CA VAL A 419 -7.44 -9.87 26.34
C VAL A 419 -8.43 -10.77 27.07
N TYR A 420 -8.45 -10.75 28.42
CA TYR A 420 -9.42 -11.51 29.21
C TYR A 420 -10.87 -11.20 28.81
N LYS A 421 -11.20 -9.92 28.66
CA LYS A 421 -12.54 -9.49 28.23
C LYS A 421 -12.97 -10.10 26.89
N VAL A 422 -12.05 -10.26 25.94
CA VAL A 422 -12.36 -10.86 24.63
C VAL A 422 -12.50 -12.39 24.76
N VAL A 423 -11.62 -13.04 25.51
CA VAL A 423 -11.62 -14.50 25.68
C VAL A 423 -12.87 -14.96 26.45
N GLU A 424 -13.18 -14.32 27.57
CA GLU A 424 -14.31 -14.68 28.44
C GLU A 424 -15.67 -14.32 27.83
N ALA A 425 -15.71 -13.48 26.80
CA ALA A 425 -16.93 -13.22 26.04
C ALA A 425 -17.33 -14.38 25.12
N VAL A 426 -16.43 -15.33 24.86
CA VAL A 426 -16.70 -16.48 23.99
C VAL A 426 -17.50 -17.54 24.76
N THR A 427 -18.63 -17.94 24.20
CA THR A 427 -19.48 -18.99 24.78
C THR A 427 -18.73 -20.31 24.89
N GLY A 428 -18.75 -20.91 26.09
CA GLY A 428 -18.08 -22.18 26.38
C GLY A 428 -16.73 -22.05 27.10
N VAL A 429 -16.26 -20.81 27.36
CA VAL A 429 -15.10 -20.55 28.23
C VAL A 429 -15.58 -20.38 29.68
N GLU A 430 -15.10 -21.24 30.57
CA GLU A 430 -15.40 -21.16 32.02
C GLU A 430 -14.35 -20.33 32.77
N SER A 431 -13.08 -20.55 32.44
CA SER A 431 -11.96 -19.79 32.97
C SER A 431 -10.86 -19.64 31.92
N SER A 432 -9.97 -18.68 32.10
CA SER A 432 -8.85 -18.50 31.19
C SER A 432 -7.58 -18.05 31.91
N ILE A 433 -6.43 -18.39 31.34
CA ILE A 433 -5.11 -17.90 31.74
C ILE A 433 -4.46 -17.32 30.49
N CYS A 434 -4.21 -16.02 30.52
CA CYS A 434 -3.58 -15.30 29.41
C CYS A 434 -2.18 -14.83 29.81
N VAL A 435 -1.20 -15.04 28.92
CA VAL A 435 0.17 -14.52 29.02
C VAL A 435 0.48 -13.70 27.78
N MET A 436 1.04 -12.50 27.99
CA MET A 436 1.34 -11.54 26.93
C MET A 436 2.85 -11.37 26.76
N ALA A 437 3.30 -11.28 25.51
CA ALA A 437 4.71 -11.08 25.13
C ALA A 437 5.66 -12.16 25.68
N GLY A 438 5.15 -13.35 26.02
CA GLY A 438 5.92 -14.41 26.67
C GLY A 438 6.38 -14.07 28.11
N VAL A 439 5.83 -13.01 28.73
CA VAL A 439 6.19 -12.58 30.08
C VAL A 439 5.03 -12.84 31.04
N PRO A 440 5.13 -13.87 31.92
CA PRO A 440 4.11 -14.13 32.93
C PRO A 440 3.91 -12.93 33.86
N GLY A 441 2.65 -12.57 34.10
CA GLY A 441 2.28 -11.45 34.99
C GLY A 441 2.34 -10.06 34.36
N LEU A 442 2.77 -9.92 33.09
CA LEU A 442 2.75 -8.64 32.38
C LEU A 442 1.30 -8.16 32.19
N GLN A 443 0.93 -7.07 32.87
CA GLN A 443 -0.42 -6.52 32.82
C GLN A 443 -0.64 -5.56 31.64
N ARG A 444 0.44 -5.03 31.06
CA ARG A 444 0.39 -3.97 30.04
C ARG A 444 1.61 -4.05 29.13
N LYS A 445 1.39 -4.06 27.81
CA LYS A 445 2.42 -3.81 26.79
C LYS A 445 2.21 -2.42 26.20
N ASP A 446 3.17 -1.53 26.42
CA ASP A 446 3.15 -0.18 25.86
C ASP A 446 3.58 -0.17 24.40
N ALA A 447 3.03 0.77 23.63
CA ALA A 447 3.53 1.09 22.31
C ALA A 447 4.88 1.83 22.46
N PRO A 448 5.96 1.43 21.74
CA PRO A 448 7.26 2.08 21.87
C PRO A 448 7.26 3.59 21.56
N SER A 449 6.33 4.03 20.71
CA SER A 449 6.07 5.45 20.46
C SER A 449 4.64 5.67 19.97
N GLY A 450 4.23 6.94 19.86
CA GLY A 450 2.95 7.31 19.23
C GLY A 450 2.81 6.87 17.76
N ALA A 451 3.90 6.47 17.11
CA ALA A 451 3.89 5.96 15.73
C ALA A 451 3.63 4.44 15.63
N HIS A 452 3.69 3.72 16.75
CA HIS A 452 3.55 2.27 16.76
C HIS A 452 2.09 1.85 16.97
N VAL A 453 1.68 0.77 16.33
CA VAL A 453 0.44 0.06 16.67
C VAL A 453 0.81 -1.30 17.25
N VAL A 454 0.36 -1.56 18.48
CA VAL A 454 0.47 -2.87 19.11
C VAL A 454 -0.77 -3.68 18.77
N TYR A 455 -0.61 -4.72 17.96
CA TYR A 455 -1.71 -5.55 17.45
C TYR A 455 -1.26 -7.00 17.25
N LEU A 456 -2.23 -7.89 17.09
CA LEU A 456 -2.02 -9.29 16.81
C LEU A 456 -2.00 -9.53 15.29
N ALA A 457 -0.86 -9.98 14.77
CA ALA A 457 -0.71 -10.19 13.33
C ALA A 457 -1.45 -11.47 12.87
N PRO A 458 -2.18 -11.44 11.73
CA PRO A 458 -2.95 -12.59 11.26
C PRO A 458 -2.08 -13.76 10.75
N GLU A 459 -0.86 -13.48 10.29
CA GLU A 459 0.02 -14.45 9.63
C GLU A 459 1.12 -15.05 10.55
N GLY A 460 1.08 -14.78 11.85
CA GLY A 460 2.14 -15.16 12.80
C GLY A 460 1.86 -16.42 13.64
N GLN A 461 2.94 -17.06 14.13
CA GLN A 461 2.92 -18.00 15.28
C GLN A 461 2.67 -17.26 16.62
N ASP A 462 2.30 -15.99 16.55
CA ASP A 462 2.20 -15.07 17.68
C ASP A 462 0.95 -15.29 18.53
N LEU A 463 0.06 -16.21 18.14
CA LEU A 463 -1.09 -16.60 18.95
C LEU A 463 -1.10 -18.11 19.16
N SER A 464 -0.98 -18.52 20.43
CA SER A 464 -1.16 -19.89 20.89
C SER A 464 -2.41 -19.95 21.76
N VAL A 465 -3.39 -20.75 21.35
CA VAL A 465 -4.60 -21.01 22.15
C VAL A 465 -4.67 -22.51 22.42
N ARG A 466 -4.71 -22.88 23.70
CA ARG A 466 -4.80 -24.26 24.18
C ARG A 466 -6.00 -24.38 25.10
N PHE A 467 -6.57 -25.58 25.18
CA PHE A 467 -7.62 -25.86 26.14
C PHE A 467 -7.13 -26.83 27.21
N LYS A 468 -7.75 -26.76 28.38
CA LYS A 468 -7.65 -27.74 29.44
C LYS A 468 -9.05 -28.20 29.82
N GLU A 469 -9.20 -29.49 30.10
CA GLU A 469 -10.49 -30.02 30.52
C GLU A 469 -10.86 -29.51 31.91
N TYR A 470 -12.08 -28.97 32.03
CA TYR A 470 -12.64 -28.63 33.32
C TYR A 470 -13.06 -29.90 34.06
N SER A 471 -12.26 -30.33 35.03
CA SER A 471 -12.57 -31.45 35.92
C SER A 471 -13.10 -30.90 37.25
N LEU A 472 -14.41 -31.04 37.47
CA LEU A 472 -15.07 -30.77 38.75
C LEU A 472 -14.52 -31.65 39.88
#